data_AF-A0A081DCZ6-F1
#
_entry.id   AF-A0A081DCZ6-F1
#
_cell.length_a   1.000
_cell.length_b   1.000
_cell.length_c   1.000
_cell.angle_alpha   90.00
_cell.angle_beta   90.00
_cell.angle_gamma   90.00
#
_symmetry.space_group_name_H-M   'P 1'
#
loop_
_entity.id
_entity.type
_entity.pdbx_description
1 polymer ?
#
loop_
_entity_poly.entity_id
_entity_poly.type
_entity_poly.pdbx_seq_one_letter_code
_entity_poly.pdbx_strand_id
1 'polypeptide(L)'
;MFFGIIASSQTIDDFVFDVDVTNSYRFRITSNANITIDWGDGMTNSYGSPYDMQVSHTYPTAGMYTVVVTGPLESVNFYLNNNITVTQWG
;
A
#
# COMPACT_ATOMS: atom_id res chain seq x y z
N MET A 1 19.66 -15.00 7.38
CA MET A 1 18.21 -15.03 7.64
C MET A 1 17.63 -13.79 7.00
N PHE A 2 16.63 -13.99 6.15
CA PHE A 2 15.87 -13.08 5.29
C PHE A 2 16.15 -11.56 5.38
N PHE A 3 16.58 -10.94 4.27
CA PHE A 3 16.31 -9.54 3.96
C PHE A 3 15.51 -9.51 2.66
N GLY A 4 14.19 -9.67 2.80
CA GLY A 4 13.26 -9.42 1.70
C GLY A 4 13.10 -7.92 1.53
N ILE A 5 13.99 -7.29 0.78
CA ILE A 5 13.70 -6.01 0.13
C ILE A 5 13.79 -6.27 -1.38
N ILE A 6 12.68 -6.75 -1.94
CA ILE A 6 12.39 -6.46 -3.34
C ILE A 6 11.19 -5.52 -3.31
N ALA A 7 11.48 -4.25 -3.08
CA ALA A 7 10.67 -3.14 -3.57
C ALA A 7 11.69 -2.17 -4.17
N SER A 8 11.52 -1.84 -5.43
CA SER A 8 12.35 -0.84 -6.11
C SER A 8 12.27 0.47 -5.32
N SER A 9 13.35 0.82 -4.60
CA SER A 9 13.62 2.14 -4.01
C SER A 9 12.51 2.70 -3.10
N GLN A 10 12.24 2.04 -1.96
CA GLN A 10 11.50 2.69 -0.88
C GLN A 10 12.19 4.00 -0.48
N THR A 11 11.46 5.11 -0.49
CA THR A 11 11.98 6.42 -0.07
C THR A 11 11.51 6.79 1.33
N ILE A 12 12.11 7.84 1.94
CA ILE A 12 11.63 8.35 3.22
C ILE A 12 10.19 8.88 3.12
N ASP A 13 9.81 9.37 1.94
CA ASP A 13 8.48 9.92 1.66
C ASP A 13 7.42 8.83 1.40
N ASP A 14 7.82 7.56 1.36
CA ASP A 14 6.88 6.47 1.11
C ASP A 14 6.01 6.21 2.34
N PHE A 15 4.74 5.92 2.07
CA PHE A 15 3.83 5.47 3.11
C PHE A 15 3.81 3.94 3.13
N VAL A 16 4.15 3.34 4.28
CA VAL A 16 4.29 1.88 4.41
C VAL A 16 3.51 1.34 5.59
N PHE A 17 2.78 0.26 5.34
CA PHE A 17 2.01 -0.44 6.35
C PHE A 17 1.93 -1.94 6.06
N ASP A 18 1.84 -2.72 7.14
CA ASP A 18 1.56 -4.15 7.09
C ASP A 18 0.06 -4.41 7.31
N VAL A 19 -0.47 -5.38 6.58
CA VAL A 19 -1.88 -5.79 6.68
C VAL A 19 -2.02 -7.31 6.67
N ASP A 20 -2.88 -7.84 7.54
CA ASP A 20 -3.32 -9.24 7.51
C ASP A 20 -4.48 -9.40 6.51
N VAL A 21 -4.27 -10.18 5.45
CA VAL A 21 -5.23 -10.33 4.35
C VAL A 21 -5.64 -11.78 4.19
N THR A 22 -6.95 -12.01 4.04
CA THR A 22 -7.52 -13.35 3.79
C THR A 22 -7.83 -13.62 2.32
N ASN A 23 -8.22 -12.59 1.56
CA ASN A 23 -8.53 -12.71 0.13
C ASN A 23 -8.29 -11.39 -0.61
N SER A 24 -8.88 -10.30 -0.13
CA SER A 24 -8.68 -8.99 -0.73
C SER A 24 -8.58 -7.90 0.32
N TYR A 25 -7.89 -6.82 -0.05
CA TYR A 25 -7.75 -5.63 0.77
C TYR A 25 -8.10 -4.39 -0.04
N ARG A 26 -8.65 -3.37 0.63
CA ARG A 26 -9.02 -2.10 0.01
C ARG A 26 -8.89 -0.95 0.99
N PHE A 27 -8.56 0.22 0.45
CA PHE A 27 -8.45 1.48 1.18
C PHE A 27 -8.69 2.64 0.21
N ARG A 28 -8.79 3.87 0.72
CA ARG A 28 -8.92 5.07 -0.13
C ARG A 28 -7.67 5.93 -0.06
N ILE A 29 -7.33 6.57 -1.17
CA ILE A 29 -6.19 7.49 -1.28
C ILE A 29 -6.57 8.78 -1.98
N THR A 30 -5.84 9.85 -1.64
CA THR A 30 -5.84 11.11 -2.39
C THR A 30 -4.40 11.57 -2.60
N SER A 31 -4.10 12.03 -3.81
CA SER A 31 -2.86 12.68 -4.20
C SER A 31 -3.06 13.56 -5.43
N ASN A 32 -2.33 14.67 -5.50
CA ASN A 32 -2.31 15.54 -6.66
C ASN A 32 -1.35 15.07 -7.77
N ALA A 33 -0.59 13.99 -7.57
CA ALA A 33 0.38 13.48 -8.53
C ALA A 33 0.24 11.96 -8.76
N ASN A 34 1.20 11.39 -9.50
CA ASN A 34 1.24 9.95 -9.72
C ASN A 34 1.59 9.21 -8.42
N ILE A 35 0.80 8.19 -8.11
CA ILE A 35 1.03 7.27 -7.00
C ILE A 35 1.24 5.87 -7.57
N THR A 36 2.22 5.15 -7.02
CA THR A 36 2.41 3.72 -7.23
C THR A 36 2.16 2.97 -5.94
N ILE A 37 1.43 1.87 -6.01
CA ILE A 37 1.16 0.97 -4.88
C ILE A 37 1.80 -0.37 -5.21
N ASP A 38 2.72 -0.80 -4.37
CA ASP A 38 3.23 -2.17 -4.32
C ASP A 38 2.47 -2.93 -3.23
N TRP A 39 1.84 -4.05 -3.60
CA TRP A 39 1.00 -4.83 -2.70
C TRP A 39 1.76 -5.85 -1.86
N GLY A 40 3.07 -6.00 -2.09
CA GLY A 40 3.94 -6.93 -1.34
C GLY A 40 3.89 -8.37 -1.85
N ASP A 41 3.15 -8.64 -2.92
CA ASP A 41 3.07 -9.94 -3.59
C ASP A 41 3.70 -9.94 -5.01
N GLY A 42 4.44 -8.87 -5.32
CA GLY A 42 5.08 -8.66 -6.61
C GLY A 42 4.18 -7.99 -7.67
N MET A 43 2.92 -7.67 -7.32
CA MET A 43 2.04 -6.87 -8.18
C MET A 43 2.03 -5.41 -7.73
N THR A 44 1.93 -4.53 -8.73
CA THR A 44 1.89 -3.08 -8.52
C THR A 44 0.76 -2.44 -9.31
N ASN A 45 0.15 -1.38 -8.77
CA ASN A 45 -0.75 -0.50 -9.52
C ASN A 45 -0.22 0.93 -9.52
N SER A 46 -0.54 1.69 -10.57
CA SER A 46 -0.21 3.12 -10.64
C SER A 46 -1.45 3.93 -11.00
N TYR A 47 -1.61 5.08 -10.35
CA TYR A 47 -2.75 5.96 -10.49
C TYR A 47 -2.26 7.39 -10.70
N GLY A 48 -2.82 8.09 -11.69
CA GLY A 48 -2.52 9.49 -11.95
C GLY A 48 -3.46 10.41 -11.17
N SER A 49 -2.92 11.14 -10.19
CA SER A 49 -3.65 12.14 -9.39
C SER A 49 -4.98 11.63 -8.81
N PRO A 50 -4.98 10.54 -8.01
CA PRO A 50 -6.21 9.99 -7.43
C PRO A 50 -6.87 10.96 -6.44
N TYR A 51 -8.19 11.08 -6.47
CA TYR A 51 -8.95 11.91 -5.52
C TYR A 51 -10.06 11.11 -4.84
N ASP A 52 -9.95 10.89 -3.53
CA ASP A 52 -10.81 10.00 -2.73
C ASP A 52 -11.08 8.64 -3.43
N MET A 53 -10.05 8.10 -4.08
CA MET A 53 -10.15 6.91 -4.89
C MET A 53 -10.02 5.67 -4.03
N GLN A 54 -10.98 4.75 -4.13
CA GLN A 54 -10.83 3.41 -3.57
C GLN A 54 -9.89 2.59 -4.44
N VAL A 55 -8.85 2.04 -3.82
CA VAL A 55 -7.94 1.05 -4.41
C VAL A 55 -8.20 -0.29 -3.74
N SER A 56 -8.05 -1.37 -4.50
CA SER A 56 -8.28 -2.72 -4.01
C SER A 56 -7.40 -3.72 -4.73
N HIS A 57 -7.00 -4.77 -4.01
CA HIS A 57 -6.20 -5.85 -4.54
C HIS A 57 -6.65 -7.20 -3.99
N THR A 58 -6.54 -8.23 -4.82
CA THR A 58 -6.84 -9.62 -4.45
C THR A 58 -5.54 -10.39 -4.36
N TYR A 59 -5.32 -11.00 -3.20
CA TYR A 59 -4.12 -11.76 -2.90
C TYR A 59 -4.34 -13.24 -3.23
N PRO A 60 -3.35 -13.92 -3.83
CA PRO A 60 -3.46 -15.34 -4.18
C PRO A 60 -3.46 -16.25 -2.94
N THR A 61 -2.90 -15.79 -1.82
CA THR A 61 -2.81 -16.53 -0.56
C THR A 61 -3.18 -15.64 0.62
N ALA A 62 -3.74 -16.22 1.68
CA ALA A 62 -3.94 -15.49 2.93
C ALA A 62 -2.61 -15.32 3.67
N GLY A 63 -2.40 -14.18 4.32
CA GLY A 63 -1.19 -13.89 5.09
C GLY A 63 -0.96 -12.41 5.34
N MET A 64 0.19 -12.11 5.95
CA MET A 64 0.67 -10.75 6.17
C MET A 64 1.37 -10.22 4.91
N TYR A 65 1.03 -8.99 4.51
CA TYR A 65 1.64 -8.31 3.37
C TYR A 65 2.08 -6.90 3.76
N THR A 66 3.26 -6.50 3.30
CA THR A 66 3.77 -5.13 3.41
C THR A 66 3.36 -4.35 2.16
N VAL A 67 2.52 -3.34 2.32
CA VAL A 67 2.07 -2.46 1.24
C VAL A 67 2.91 -1.18 1.28
N VAL A 68 3.46 -0.81 0.13
CA VAL A 68 4.24 0.41 -0.06
C VAL A 68 3.49 1.33 -1.02
N VAL A 69 3.22 2.55 -0.58
CA VAL A 69 2.63 3.61 -1.40
C VAL A 69 3.72 4.65 -1.67
N THR A 70 4.18 4.72 -2.91
CA THR A 70 5.25 5.62 -3.36
C THR A 70 4.65 6.80 -4.12
N GLY A 71 5.10 8.01 -3.77
CA GLY A 71 4.67 9.28 -4.36
C GLY A 71 4.08 10.23 -3.31
N PRO A 72 3.70 11.47 -3.69
CA PRO A 72 3.25 12.50 -2.75
C PRO A 72 1.81 12.23 -2.29
N LEU A 73 1.66 11.23 -1.41
CA LEU A 73 0.37 10.84 -0.83
C LEU A 73 -0.11 11.95 0.11
N GLU A 74 -1.29 12.52 -0.18
CA GLU A 74 -1.86 13.59 0.65
C GLU A 74 -2.75 13.02 1.75
N SER A 75 -3.48 11.93 1.47
CA SER A 75 -4.25 11.23 2.48
C SER A 75 -4.48 9.76 2.14
N VAL A 76 -4.64 8.96 3.19
CA VAL A 76 -5.09 7.57 3.14
C VAL A 76 -6.18 7.34 4.17
N ASN A 77 -7.21 6.59 3.79
CA ASN A 77 -8.32 6.22 4.66
C ASN A 77 -8.54 4.71 4.64
N PHE A 78 -8.47 4.09 5.81
CA PHE A 78 -8.69 2.66 5.99
C PHE A 78 -10.12 2.38 6.43
N TYR A 79 -10.70 1.32 5.88
CA TYR A 79 -11.97 0.81 6.37
C TYR A 79 -11.79 0.16 7.76
N LEU A 80 -12.79 0.31 8.63
CA LEU A 80 -12.80 -0.26 9.98
C LEU A 80 -12.70 -1.80 9.91
N ASN A 81 -12.06 -2.41 10.93
CA ASN A 81 -11.84 -3.86 11.13
C ASN A 81 -10.65 -4.50 10.40
N ASN A 82 -9.74 -3.70 9.84
CA ASN A 82 -8.49 -4.22 9.30
C ASN A 82 -7.40 -4.23 10.38
N ASN A 83 -6.66 -5.34 10.51
CA ASN A 83 -5.49 -5.42 11.37
C ASN A 83 -4.29 -4.81 10.62
N ILE A 84 -4.08 -3.51 10.81
CA ILE A 84 -3.07 -2.73 10.10
C ILE A 84 -2.01 -2.28 11.10
N THR A 85 -0.75 -2.46 10.74
CA THR A 85 0.38 -1.86 11.45
C THR A 85 1.08 -0.90 10.52
N VAL A 86 1.00 0.38 10.82
CA VAL A 86 1.75 1.42 10.11
C VAL A 86 3.23 1.31 10.50
N THR A 87 4.11 1.15 9.51
CA THR A 87 5.55 0.98 9.73
C THR A 87 6.35 2.22 9.35
N GLN A 88 5.84 3.05 8.43
CA GLN A 88 6.46 4.33 8.05
C GLN A 88 5.41 5.32 7.53
N TRP A 89 5.58 6.60 7.91
CA TRP A 89 5.01 7.77 7.26
C TRP A 89 6.09 8.84 7.24
N GLY A 90 6.49 9.31 6.05
CA GLY A 90 7.29 10.53 5.86
C GLY A 90 8.31 10.84 6.95
#